data_AF-A0AAD3VY32-F1
#
_entry.id   AF-A0AAD3VY32-F1
#
_cell.length_a   1.000
_cell.length_b   1.000
_cell.length_c   1.000
_cell.angle_alpha   90.00
_cell.angle_beta   90.00
_cell.angle_gamma   90.00
#
_symmetry.space_group_name_H-M   'P 1'
#
loop_
_entity.id
_entity.type
_entity.pdbx_description
1 polymer ?
#
loop_
_entity_poly.entity_id
_entity_poly.type
_entity_poly.pdbx_seq_one_letter_code
_entity_poly.pdbx_strand_id
1 'polypeptide(L)'
;MTRTAVSKESIRNYCQDGREFVIRYEFESHTNPEAYLIRAHLKEIQTGGQYPETTSSVELLCPYRELGEKLFDLINNAPDPVFPIHLPEIVRDQISCTLLDNVRFTLKTSPL
;
A
#
# COMPACT_ATOMS: atom_id res chain seq x y z
N MET A 1 17.82 -11.03 12.16
CA MET A 1 16.64 -10.58 11.38
C MET A 1 15.41 -11.10 12.08
N THR A 2 14.72 -10.26 12.84
CA THR A 2 13.50 -10.61 13.57
C THR A 2 12.39 -10.83 12.54
N ARG A 3 11.85 -12.05 12.46
CA ARG A 3 10.67 -12.36 11.64
C ARG A 3 9.49 -11.57 12.18
N THR A 4 9.08 -10.55 11.44
CA THR A 4 7.78 -9.88 11.61
C THR A 4 6.68 -10.83 11.14
N ALA A 5 5.59 -10.94 11.91
CA ALA A 5 4.48 -11.80 11.53
C ALA A 5 3.62 -11.07 10.49
N VAL A 6 3.51 -11.65 9.29
CA VAL A 6 2.58 -11.17 8.26
C VAL A 6 1.15 -11.39 8.77
N SER A 7 0.42 -10.30 8.95
CA SER A 7 -0.94 -10.26 9.49
C SER A 7 -2.00 -10.37 8.40
N LYS A 8 -1.76 -9.79 7.22
CA LYS A 8 -2.57 -10.00 6.01
C LYS A 8 -1.64 -10.17 4.81
N GLU A 9 -2.01 -11.03 3.88
CA GLU A 9 -1.35 -11.12 2.57
C GLU A 9 -2.38 -11.20 1.45
N SER A 10 -2.00 -10.68 0.28
CA SER A 10 -2.80 -10.78 -0.94
C SER A 10 -1.89 -10.86 -2.16
N ILE A 11 -2.33 -11.60 -3.17
CA ILE A 11 -1.61 -11.76 -4.44
C ILE A 11 -2.57 -11.42 -5.58
N ARG A 12 -2.14 -10.52 -6.45
CA ARG A 12 -2.85 -10.12 -7.67
C ARG A 12 -1.99 -10.48 -8.88
N ASN A 13 -2.60 -11.17 -9.84
CA ASN A 13 -1.97 -11.42 -11.14
C ASN A 13 -2.48 -10.38 -12.14
N TYR A 14 -1.60 -9.89 -12.98
CA TYR A 14 -1.91 -8.87 -13.97
C TYR A 14 -1.21 -9.19 -15.28
N CYS A 15 -1.92 -9.06 -16.41
CA CYS A 15 -1.35 -9.30 -17.72
C CYS A 15 -1.52 -8.05 -18.58
N GLN A 16 -0.42 -7.53 -19.12
CA GLN A 16 -0.41 -6.35 -19.99
C GLN A 16 0.60 -6.54 -21.12
N ASP A 17 0.17 -6.25 -22.35
CA ASP A 17 1.00 -6.32 -23.56
C ASP A 17 1.76 -7.65 -23.73
N GLY A 18 1.10 -8.76 -23.34
CA GLY A 18 1.67 -10.12 -23.41
C GLY A 18 2.67 -10.45 -22.29
N ARG A 19 2.81 -9.59 -21.28
CA ARG A 19 3.65 -9.80 -20.10
C ARG A 19 2.78 -10.12 -18.90
N GLU A 20 3.20 -11.10 -18.12
CA GLU A 20 2.53 -11.49 -16.89
C GLU A 20 3.27 -10.93 -15.69
N PHE A 21 2.53 -10.36 -14.75
CA PHE A 21 3.03 -9.78 -13.51
C PHE A 21 2.29 -10.37 -12.32
N VAL A 22 3.02 -10.52 -11.23
CA VAL A 22 2.49 -10.88 -9.91
C VAL A 22 2.81 -9.73 -8.98
N ILE A 23 1.78 -9.23 -8.32
CA ILE A 23 1.92 -8.23 -7.26
C ILE A 23 1.50 -8.89 -5.95
N ARG A 24 2.44 -8.99 -5.01
CA ARG A 24 2.20 -9.48 -3.65
C ARG A 24 2.14 -8.29 -2.69
N TYR A 25 1.04 -8.18 -1.96
CA TYR A 25 0.86 -7.22 -0.88
C TYR A 25 0.95 -7.94 0.46
N GLU A 26 1.68 -7.37 1.40
CA GLU A 26 1.85 -7.88 2.75
C GLU A 26 1.55 -6.76 3.74
N PHE A 27 0.84 -7.09 4.82
CA PHE A 27 0.65 -6.22 5.96
C PHE A 27 1.23 -6.91 7.19
N GLU A 28 2.20 -6.30 7.86
CA GLU A 28 2.90 -6.88 9.00
C GLU A 28 3.06 -5.89 10.16
N SER A 29 3.23 -6.43 11.37
CA SER A 29 3.65 -5.65 12.53
C SER A 29 5.10 -5.20 12.34
N HIS A 30 5.42 -3.93 12.59
CA HIS A 30 6.80 -3.45 12.56
C HIS A 30 7.52 -3.83 13.87
N THR A 31 8.86 -3.74 13.88
CA THR A 31 9.67 -3.95 15.10
C THR A 31 9.39 -2.91 16.19
N ASN A 32 8.82 -1.77 15.80
CA ASN A 32 8.25 -0.80 16.71
C ASN A 32 6.78 -1.21 16.99
N PRO A 33 6.39 -1.51 18.24
CA PRO A 33 5.07 -2.05 18.56
C PRO A 33 3.89 -1.15 18.15
N GLU A 34 4.13 0.14 17.94
CA GLU A 34 3.08 1.08 17.52
C GLU A 34 2.96 1.20 16.00
N ALA A 35 3.97 0.75 15.25
CA ALA A 35 4.01 0.89 13.80
C ALA A 35 3.68 -0.42 13.07
N TYR A 36 3.11 -0.28 11.89
CA TYR A 36 2.78 -1.37 10.98
C TYR A 36 3.39 -1.09 9.62
N LEU A 37 3.60 -2.13 8.82
CA LEU A 37 4.22 -2.02 7.51
C LEU A 37 3.32 -2.63 6.46
N ILE A 38 3.09 -1.91 5.36
CA ILE A 38 2.56 -2.47 4.13
C ILE A 38 3.73 -2.63 3.16
N ARG A 39 3.96 -3.85 2.66
CA ARG A 39 4.90 -4.10 1.55
C ARG A 39 4.13 -4.45 0.30
N ALA A 40 4.62 -3.98 -0.83
CA ALA A 40 4.18 -4.49 -2.13
C ALA A 40 5.37 -4.87 -2.99
N HIS A 41 5.34 -6.09 -3.50
CA HIS A 41 6.35 -6.68 -4.33
C HIS A 41 5.76 -6.96 -5.71
N LEU A 42 6.33 -6.35 -6.74
CA LEU A 42 6.03 -6.64 -8.13
C LEU A 42 7.10 -7.58 -8.68
N LYS A 43 6.66 -8.63 -9.35
CA LYS A 43 7.50 -9.57 -10.07
C LYS A 43 6.91 -9.83 -11.45
N GLU A 44 7.73 -9.73 -12.48
CA GLU A 44 7.36 -10.16 -13.84
C GLU A 44 7.59 -11.68 -13.98
N ILE A 45 6.57 -12.42 -14.43
CA ILE A 45 6.67 -13.84 -14.80
C ILE A 45 7.19 -13.89 -16.24
N GLN A 46 8.35 -14.50 -16.43
CA GLN A 46 8.93 -14.70 -17.75
C GLN A 46 8.64 -16.10 -18.28
N THR A 47 8.01 -16.19 -19.45
CA THR A 47 7.89 -17.41 -20.24
C THR A 47 9.13 -17.57 -21.12
N GLY A 48 10.17 -18.24 -20.62
CA GLY A 48 11.41 -18.53 -21.37
C GLY A 48 12.63 -17.89 -20.69
N GLY A 49 13.37 -18.70 -19.95
CA GLY A 49 14.28 -18.24 -18.89
C GLY A 49 15.51 -17.42 -19.30
N GLN A 50 16.12 -16.85 -18.25
CA GLN A 50 17.43 -16.18 -18.15
C GLN A 50 17.51 -14.65 -18.37
N TYR A 51 16.46 -13.88 -18.10
CA TYR A 51 16.60 -12.44 -17.83
C TYR A 51 16.36 -12.13 -16.35
N PRO A 52 16.99 -11.08 -15.79
CA PRO A 52 16.82 -10.73 -14.38
C PRO A 52 15.33 -10.53 -14.05
N GLU A 53 14.86 -11.13 -12.95
CA GLU A 53 13.52 -10.89 -12.43
C GLU A 53 13.41 -9.41 -12.06
N THR A 54 12.68 -8.61 -12.86
CA THR A 54 12.38 -7.23 -12.49
C THR A 54 11.55 -7.26 -11.21
N THR A 55 12.21 -6.98 -10.10
CA THR A 55 11.60 -6.94 -8.78
C THR A 55 11.54 -5.50 -8.32
N SER A 56 10.33 -4.96 -8.20
CA SER A 56 10.10 -3.66 -7.55
C SER A 56 9.45 -3.91 -6.20
N SER A 57 9.95 -3.25 -5.16
CA SER A 57 9.41 -3.37 -3.82
C SER A 57 9.23 -1.98 -3.23
N VAL A 58 8.06 -1.72 -2.65
CA VAL A 58 7.79 -0.51 -1.89
C VAL A 58 7.29 -0.88 -0.51
N GLU A 59 7.79 -0.17 0.48
CA GLU A 59 7.41 -0.31 1.88
C GLU A 59 6.76 0.98 2.37
N LEU A 60 5.64 0.85 3.07
CA LEU A 60 4.87 1.95 3.63
C LEU A 60 4.75 1.76 5.14
N LEU A 61 5.37 2.66 5.88
CA LEU A 61 5.27 2.69 7.34
C LEU A 61 3.96 3.37 7.77
N CYS A 62 3.15 2.65 8.52
CA CYS A 62 1.87 3.10 9.05
C CYS A 62 2.02 3.35 10.56
N PRO A 63 1.64 4.54 11.07
CA PRO A 63 1.84 4.93 12.46
C PRO A 63 0.90 4.24 13.47
N TYR A 64 -0.18 3.61 13.01
CA TYR A 64 -1.09 2.82 13.84
C TYR A 64 -1.85 1.81 12.99
N ARG A 65 -2.30 0.73 13.65
CA ARG A 65 -2.91 -0.45 13.00
C ARG A 65 -4.10 -0.11 12.12
N GLU A 66 -5.06 0.66 12.64
CA GLU A 66 -6.33 0.92 11.96
C GLU A 66 -6.14 1.64 10.62
N LEU A 67 -5.21 2.59 10.54
CA LEU A 67 -4.86 3.25 9.29
C LEU A 67 -4.18 2.28 8.33
N GLY A 68 -3.25 1.47 8.83
CA GLY A 68 -2.60 0.43 8.03
C GLY A 68 -3.59 -0.57 7.44
N GLU A 69 -4.56 -1.05 8.23
CA GLU A 69 -5.61 -1.96 7.78
C GLU A 69 -6.52 -1.29 6.73
N LYS A 70 -6.96 -0.05 6.96
CA LYS A 70 -7.77 0.70 5.99
C LYS A 70 -7.04 0.92 4.66
N LEU A 71 -5.77 1.33 4.71
CA LEU A 71 -4.95 1.51 3.52
C LEU A 71 -4.73 0.18 2.79
N PHE A 72 -4.42 -0.89 3.53
CA PHE A 72 -4.27 -2.23 2.94
C PHE A 72 -5.56 -2.69 2.27
N ASP A 73 -6.71 -2.53 2.92
CA ASP A 73 -7.99 -2.92 2.35
C ASP A 73 -8.35 -2.06 1.12
N LEU A 74 -7.98 -0.76 1.11
CA LEU A 74 -8.16 0.11 -0.06
C LEU A 74 -7.31 -0.35 -1.25
N ILE A 75 -6.03 -0.63 -1.02
CA ILE A 75 -5.10 -1.15 -2.03
C ILE A 75 -5.60 -2.50 -2.54
N ASN A 76 -5.97 -3.39 -1.61
CA ASN A 76 -6.39 -4.74 -1.95
C ASN A 76 -7.72 -4.77 -2.69
N ASN A 77 -8.66 -3.88 -2.41
CA ASN A 77 -9.97 -3.83 -3.06
C ASN A 77 -10.03 -2.90 -4.28
N ALA A 78 -8.92 -2.28 -4.67
CA ALA A 78 -8.86 -1.49 -5.90
C ALA A 78 -9.28 -2.35 -7.12
N PRO A 79 -10.02 -1.76 -8.08
CA PRO A 79 -10.48 -2.48 -9.27
C PRO A 79 -9.30 -2.94 -10.13
N ASP A 80 -8.29 -2.07 -10.26
CA ASP A 80 -7.04 -2.36 -10.93
C ASP A 80 -5.92 -2.65 -9.91
N PRO A 81 -4.97 -3.55 -10.23
CA PRO A 81 -3.84 -3.82 -9.34
C PRO A 81 -2.99 -2.57 -9.15
N VAL A 82 -2.75 -2.22 -7.89
CA VAL A 82 -1.90 -1.08 -7.52
C VAL A 82 -0.44 -1.48 -7.59
N PHE A 83 0.27 -1.02 -8.63
CA PHE A 83 1.69 -1.27 -8.73
C PHE A 83 2.46 -0.58 -7.58
N PRO A 84 3.55 -1.20 -7.08
CA PRO A 84 4.31 -0.67 -5.95
C PRO A 84 4.72 0.80 -6.13
N ILE A 85 5.07 1.22 -7.35
CA ILE A 85 5.48 2.59 -7.65
C ILE A 85 4.39 3.64 -7.37
N HIS A 86 3.11 3.27 -7.45
CA HIS A 86 1.98 4.17 -7.22
C HIS A 86 1.53 4.22 -5.76
N LEU A 87 1.99 3.28 -4.93
CA LEU A 87 1.59 3.22 -3.53
C LEU A 87 1.86 4.50 -2.73
N PRO A 88 3.04 5.14 -2.82
CA PRO A 88 3.30 6.36 -2.08
C PRO A 88 2.37 7.51 -2.48
N GLU A 89 1.98 7.58 -3.75
CA GLU A 89 1.07 8.62 -4.27
C GLU A 89 -0.37 8.37 -3.80
N ILE A 90 -0.87 7.15 -3.94
CA ILE A 90 -2.22 6.78 -3.47
C ILE A 90 -2.37 7.02 -1.97
N VAL A 91 -1.37 6.65 -1.17
CA VAL A 91 -1.41 6.88 0.28
C VAL A 91 -1.41 8.36 0.60
N ARG A 92 -0.61 9.16 -0.11
CA ARG A 92 -0.58 10.62 0.08
C ARG A 92 -1.95 11.23 -0.20
N ASP A 93 -2.57 10.86 -1.32
CA ASP A 93 -3.90 11.35 -1.69
C ASP A 93 -4.96 10.96 -0.66
N GLN A 94 -4.92 9.71 -0.16
CA GLN A 94 -5.86 9.25 0.86
C GLN A 94 -5.68 9.97 2.20
N ILE A 95 -4.44 10.24 2.62
CA ILE A 95 -4.17 11.04 3.82
C ILE A 95 -4.70 12.47 3.62
N SER A 96 -4.47 13.07 2.45
CA SER A 96 -4.98 14.40 2.12
C SER A 96 -6.50 14.46 2.20
N CYS A 97 -7.22 13.51 1.59
CA CYS A 97 -8.68 13.43 1.69
C CYS A 97 -9.17 13.24 3.13
N THR A 98 -8.54 12.33 3.89
CA THR A 98 -8.95 12.03 5.27
C THR A 98 -8.72 13.22 6.21
N LEU A 99 -7.63 13.96 6.03
CA LEU A 99 -7.38 15.18 6.82
C LEU A 99 -8.38 16.28 6.46
N LEU A 100 -8.75 16.42 5.20
CA LEU A 100 -9.75 17.41 4.77
C LEU A 100 -11.15 17.09 5.31
N ASP A 101 -11.55 15.83 5.35
CA ASP A 101 -12.87 15.43 5.87
C ASP A 101 -13.00 15.59 7.40
N ASN A 102 -11.90 15.44 8.13
CA ASN A 102 -11.90 15.52 9.60
C ASN A 102 -11.63 16.93 10.16
N VAL A 103 -11.19 17.87 9.33
CA VAL A 103 -10.93 19.26 9.75
C VAL A 103 -12.07 20.17 9.29
N ARG A 104 -13.13 20.25 10.11
CA ARG A 104 -14.11 21.34 10.00
C ARG A 104 -13.54 22.60 10.66
N PHE A 105 -13.08 23.55 9.85
CA PHE A 105 -12.80 24.90 10.34
C PHE A 105 -14.11 25.60 10.70
N THR A 106 -14.45 25.66 11.98
CA THR A 106 -15.53 26.54 12.46
C THR A 106 -14.98 27.95 12.63
N LEU A 107 -15.20 28.83 11.64
CA LEU A 107 -14.99 30.26 11.82
C LEU A 107 -16.12 30.81 12.70
N LYS A 108 -15.83 31.14 13.97
CA LYS A 108 -16.75 31.96 14.78
C LYS A 108 -16.51 33.42 14.43
N THR A 109 -17.30 33.97 13.51
CA THR A 109 -17.39 35.42 13.36
C THR A 109 -18.33 35.96 14.44
N SER A 110 -17.77 36.62 15.45
CA SER A 110 -18.56 37.44 16.37
C SER A 110 -19.16 38.62 15.57
N PRO A 111 -20.48 38.88 15.65
CA PRO A 111 -21.04 40.09 15.07
C PRO A 111 -20.54 41.30 15.87
N LEU A 112 -20.05 42.31 15.14
CA LEU A 112 -19.77 43.67 15.65
C LEU A 112 -21.07 44.41 15.93
#